data_AF-A0A535ACU7-F1
#
_entry.id   AF-A0A535ACU7-F1
#
_cell.length_a   1.000
_cell.length_b   1.000
_cell.length_c   1.000
_cell.angle_alpha   90.00
_cell.angle_beta   90.00
_cell.angle_gamma   90.00
#
_symmetry.space_group_name_H-M   'P 1'
#
loop_
_entity.id
_entity.type
_entity.pdbx_description
1 polymer ?
#
loop_
_entity_poly.entity_id
_entity_poly.type
_entity_poly.pdbx_seq_one_letter_code
_entity_poly.pdbx_strand_id
1 'polypeptide(L)'
;MTGGGRIDTTSPPVDYATHGGQVGAPVGFVTAFSPATPCIQGSWEHVRHDKGGTLHAKSFDSLVCGCLPCAGRPDPPAGSLCNPGDRICGPEPPRAPANKICFTGVGPFTPTNGKKDLNAAFRVDVEDHGEPGGDSGPAPPDRYRMRIWILSGDPDGADNLALRQSISCGASLSEQLAAAAPDIDDGGDTPHGNLQIHPEINHQTCP
;
A
#
# COMPACT_ATOMS: atom_id res chain seq x y z
N MET A 1 1.78 8.10 4.23
CA MET A 1 1.14 8.23 2.91
C MET A 1 -0.32 8.62 3.08
N THR A 2 -0.82 9.49 2.22
CA THR A 2 -2.24 9.82 2.08
C THR A 2 -2.60 9.81 0.63
N GLY A 3 -3.85 9.52 0.31
CA GLY A 3 -4.30 9.67 -1.06
C GLY A 3 -5.38 8.69 -1.41
N GLY A 4 -5.66 8.60 -2.69
CA GLY A 4 -6.63 7.68 -3.24
C GLY A 4 -6.67 7.76 -4.75
N GLY A 5 -7.38 6.83 -5.35
CA GLY A 5 -7.44 6.76 -6.80
C GLY A 5 -8.35 5.65 -7.28
N ARG A 6 -8.32 5.47 -8.60
CA ARG A 6 -9.01 4.43 -9.33
C ARG A 6 -7.98 3.58 -10.06
N ILE A 7 -8.22 2.27 -10.06
CA ILE A 7 -7.53 1.29 -10.89
C ILE A 7 -8.54 0.49 -11.70
N ASP A 8 -8.17 0.17 -12.93
CA ASP A 8 -9.02 -0.59 -13.86
C ASP A 8 -8.54 -2.04 -14.05
N THR A 9 -7.30 -2.37 -13.63
CA THR A 9 -6.84 -3.77 -13.68
C THR A 9 -7.21 -4.48 -12.39
N THR A 10 -8.18 -5.38 -12.47
CA THR A 10 -8.70 -6.12 -11.32
C THR A 10 -8.67 -7.62 -11.57
N SER A 11 -8.41 -8.38 -10.51
CA SER A 11 -8.41 -9.84 -10.55
C SER A 11 -8.99 -10.40 -9.25
N PRO A 12 -10.07 -11.19 -9.28
CA PRO A 12 -10.94 -11.48 -10.43
C PRO A 12 -11.47 -10.22 -11.12
N PRO A 13 -11.94 -10.28 -12.37
CA PRO A 13 -12.39 -9.09 -13.06
C PRO A 13 -13.65 -8.50 -12.41
N VAL A 14 -13.64 -7.19 -12.21
CA VAL A 14 -14.77 -6.30 -11.91
C VAL A 14 -14.62 -5.02 -12.73
N ASP A 15 -15.60 -4.11 -12.68
CA ASP A 15 -15.57 -2.89 -13.49
C ASP A 15 -14.33 -2.01 -13.21
N TYR A 16 -14.07 -1.73 -11.94
CA TYR A 16 -12.89 -1.01 -11.45
C TYR A 16 -12.83 -1.10 -9.92
N ALA A 17 -11.71 -0.71 -9.34
CA ALA A 17 -11.60 -0.51 -7.90
C ALA A 17 -11.18 0.92 -7.58
N THR A 18 -11.65 1.42 -6.44
CA THR A 18 -11.19 2.68 -5.85
C THR A 18 -10.53 2.39 -4.51
N HIS A 19 -9.50 3.15 -4.20
CA HIS A 19 -8.77 3.01 -2.94
C HIS A 19 -8.48 4.37 -2.34
N GLY A 20 -8.19 4.39 -1.04
CA GLY A 20 -7.64 5.57 -0.41
C GLY A 20 -7.63 5.54 1.10
N GLY A 21 -7.09 6.61 1.68
CA GLY A 21 -7.00 6.80 3.10
C GLY A 21 -5.68 7.43 3.52
N GLN A 22 -5.26 7.12 4.74
CA GLN A 22 -4.02 7.59 5.34
C GLN A 22 -3.38 6.44 6.11
N VAL A 23 -2.10 6.19 5.88
CA VAL A 23 -1.31 5.22 6.65
C VAL A 23 0.03 5.85 6.98
N GLY A 24 0.46 5.77 8.24
CA GLY A 24 1.73 6.32 8.69
C GLY A 24 2.32 5.54 9.85
N ALA A 25 3.64 5.64 10.00
CA ALA A 25 4.38 5.17 11.14
C ALA A 25 5.29 6.31 11.63
N PRO A 26 5.63 6.35 12.93
CA PRO A 26 6.54 7.33 13.49
C PRO A 26 7.98 7.17 13.00
N VAL A 27 8.32 6.01 12.44
CA VAL A 27 9.63 5.71 11.87
C VAL A 27 9.48 5.55 10.36
N GLY A 28 10.27 6.31 9.59
CA GLY A 28 10.34 6.21 8.12
C GLY A 28 11.07 4.96 7.57
N PHE A 29 11.38 3.96 8.40
CA PHE A 29 12.10 2.75 8.01
C PHE A 29 11.35 1.46 8.40
N VAL A 30 11.80 0.35 7.82
CA VAL A 30 11.26 -1.02 7.96
C VAL A 30 10.75 -1.31 9.37
N THR A 31 9.44 -1.51 9.52
CA THR A 31 8.90 -2.19 10.70
C THR A 31 9.02 -3.69 10.46
N ALA A 32 9.70 -4.41 11.36
CA ALA A 32 9.62 -5.87 11.36
C ALA A 32 8.14 -6.30 11.44
N PHE A 33 7.80 -7.46 10.88
CA PHE A 33 6.46 -8.01 11.02
C PHE A 33 6.09 -8.11 12.50
N SER A 34 5.03 -7.40 12.87
CA SER A 34 4.50 -7.35 14.23
C SER A 34 2.98 -7.25 14.10
N PRO A 35 2.25 -8.36 14.32
CA PRO A 35 0.80 -8.41 14.18
C PRO A 35 0.10 -7.25 14.91
N ALA A 36 -0.76 -6.52 14.20
CA ALA A 36 -1.53 -5.39 14.74
C ALA A 36 -0.68 -4.39 15.53
N THR A 37 0.51 -4.05 15.02
CA THR A 37 1.46 -3.19 15.72
C THR A 37 0.88 -1.78 15.92
N PRO A 38 0.97 -1.22 17.15
CA PRO A 38 0.51 0.14 17.41
C PRO A 38 1.46 1.20 16.82
N CYS A 39 2.62 0.78 16.29
CA CYS A 39 3.54 1.66 15.58
C CYS A 39 2.94 2.19 14.27
N ILE A 40 1.98 1.49 13.67
CA ILE A 40 1.40 1.89 12.39
C ILE A 40 -0.03 2.36 12.63
N GLN A 41 -0.34 3.55 12.16
CA GLN A 41 -1.62 4.21 12.38
C GLN A 41 -2.27 4.65 11.08
N GLY A 42 -3.59 4.78 11.13
CA GLY A 42 -4.39 5.34 10.07
C GLY A 42 -5.53 4.43 9.67
N SER A 43 -6.01 4.61 8.45
CA SER A 43 -7.09 3.83 7.86
C SER A 43 -6.91 3.77 6.36
N TRP A 44 -7.16 2.60 5.78
CA TRP A 44 -7.12 2.39 4.34
C TRP A 44 -8.37 1.68 3.88
N GLU A 45 -8.93 2.11 2.75
CA GLU A 45 -10.12 1.52 2.15
C GLU A 45 -9.83 1.09 0.72
N HIS A 46 -10.42 -0.04 0.33
CA HIS A 46 -10.43 -0.54 -1.05
C HIS A 46 -11.83 -1.04 -1.39
N VAL A 47 -12.42 -0.45 -2.42
CA VAL A 47 -13.80 -0.72 -2.87
C VAL A 47 -13.75 -1.19 -4.30
N ARG A 48 -14.22 -2.42 -4.54
CA ARG A 48 -14.38 -2.97 -5.88
C ARG A 48 -15.82 -2.73 -6.35
N HIS A 49 -15.97 -1.98 -7.43
CA HIS A 49 -17.26 -1.57 -7.98
C HIS A 49 -17.87 -2.69 -8.83
N ASP A 50 -19.20 -2.68 -8.97
CA ASP A 50 -20.02 -3.79 -9.47
C ASP A 50 -19.95 -5.08 -8.63
N LYS A 51 -20.38 -4.97 -7.37
CA LYS A 51 -20.49 -6.09 -6.41
C LYS A 51 -19.16 -6.83 -6.15
N GLY A 52 -18.03 -6.15 -6.31
CA GLY A 52 -16.70 -6.72 -6.11
C GLY A 52 -16.22 -6.77 -4.65
N GLY A 53 -16.94 -6.12 -3.74
CA GLY A 53 -16.66 -6.12 -2.30
C GLY A 53 -15.79 -4.97 -1.82
N THR A 54 -15.75 -4.80 -0.50
CA THR A 54 -15.08 -3.68 0.17
C THR A 54 -14.21 -4.18 1.31
N LEU A 55 -12.99 -3.65 1.43
CA LEU A 55 -12.11 -3.84 2.57
C LEU A 55 -11.88 -2.50 3.27
N HIS A 56 -12.05 -2.47 4.60
CA HIS A 56 -11.70 -1.31 5.42
C HIS A 56 -10.70 -1.69 6.52
N ALA A 57 -9.46 -1.23 6.38
CA ALA A 57 -8.38 -1.55 7.29
C ALA A 57 -8.12 -0.43 8.31
N LYS A 58 -7.87 -0.84 9.55
CA LYS A 58 -7.36 -0.01 10.65
C LYS A 58 -6.29 -0.72 11.48
N SER A 59 -5.95 -1.96 11.13
CA SER A 59 -4.97 -2.80 11.80
C SER A 59 -3.88 -3.16 10.80
N PHE A 60 -2.62 -2.95 11.18
CA PHE A 60 -1.47 -3.07 10.31
C PHE A 60 -0.40 -3.94 10.96
N ASP A 61 0.30 -4.72 10.14
CA ASP A 61 1.30 -5.70 10.59
C ASP A 61 2.73 -5.30 10.23
N SER A 62 2.89 -4.59 9.11
CA SER A 62 4.19 -4.11 8.64
C SER A 62 4.03 -2.92 7.71
N LEU A 63 5.05 -2.07 7.67
CA LEU A 63 5.19 -0.94 6.78
C LEU A 63 6.67 -0.75 6.44
N VAL A 64 6.95 -0.46 5.18
CA VAL A 64 8.25 0.00 4.72
C VAL A 64 8.05 1.14 3.73
N CYS A 65 8.84 2.19 3.89
CA CYS A 65 9.01 3.24 2.90
C CYS A 65 10.42 3.12 2.32
N GLY A 66 10.60 3.55 1.08
CA GLY A 66 11.93 3.71 0.52
C GLY A 66 11.91 4.41 -0.82
N CYS A 67 13.09 4.52 -1.40
CA CYS A 67 13.28 5.21 -2.66
C CYS A 67 13.66 4.21 -3.76
N LEU A 68 12.80 4.10 -4.78
CA LEU A 68 13.12 3.50 -6.05
C LEU A 68 13.87 4.52 -6.92
N PRO A 69 14.97 4.11 -7.58
CA PRO A 69 15.66 4.98 -8.52
C PRO A 69 14.79 5.25 -9.75
N CYS A 70 15.05 6.38 -10.40
CA CYS A 70 14.61 6.60 -11.78
C CYS A 70 15.21 5.55 -12.72
N ALA A 71 14.45 5.13 -13.74
CA ALA A 71 14.95 4.20 -14.75
C ALA A 71 16.29 4.69 -15.34
N GLY A 72 17.31 3.82 -15.27
CA GLY A 72 18.66 4.12 -15.78
C GLY A 72 19.52 5.02 -14.89
N ARG A 73 19.09 5.36 -13.67
CA ARG A 73 19.87 6.10 -12.68
C ARG A 73 20.29 5.23 -11.50
N PRO A 74 21.40 5.56 -10.81
CA PRO A 74 21.80 4.86 -9.60
C PRO A 74 20.82 5.14 -8.44
N ASP A 75 20.79 4.23 -7.47
CA ASP A 75 20.01 4.40 -6.25
C ASP A 75 20.42 5.69 -5.51
N PRO A 76 19.45 6.55 -5.12
CA PRO A 76 19.78 7.69 -4.29
C PRO A 76 20.17 7.24 -2.87
N PRO A 77 21.03 7.99 -2.17
CA PRO A 77 21.44 7.65 -0.81
C PRO A 77 20.24 7.53 0.15
N ALA A 78 20.22 6.49 0.97
CA ALA A 78 19.20 6.29 2.00
C ALA A 78 19.10 7.51 2.94
N GLY A 79 17.87 7.94 3.26
CA GLY A 79 17.59 9.07 4.15
C GLY A 79 17.73 10.46 3.52
N SER A 80 18.01 10.54 2.22
CA SER A 80 17.94 11.79 1.45
C SER A 80 16.61 11.95 0.70
N LEU A 81 16.33 13.13 0.16
CA LEU A 81 15.19 13.36 -0.73
C LEU A 81 15.25 12.36 -1.89
N CYS A 82 14.14 11.68 -2.15
CA CYS A 82 14.07 10.68 -3.21
C CYS A 82 14.08 11.38 -4.59
N ASN A 83 15.03 11.03 -5.45
CA ASN A 83 15.18 11.55 -6.82
C ASN A 83 15.02 13.09 -6.96
N PRO A 84 15.86 13.90 -6.30
CA PRO A 84 15.69 15.35 -6.25
C PRO A 84 15.80 16.00 -7.63
N GLY A 85 14.87 16.91 -7.96
CA GLY A 85 14.79 17.60 -9.24
C GLY A 85 14.16 16.79 -10.37
N ASP A 86 13.76 15.55 -10.11
CA ASP A 86 13.14 14.68 -11.10
C ASP A 86 11.63 14.57 -10.88
N ARG A 87 10.84 14.99 -11.87
CA ARG A 87 9.37 15.01 -11.82
C ARG A 87 8.70 13.75 -12.40
N ILE A 88 9.51 12.79 -12.85
CA ILE A 88 9.01 11.53 -13.43
C ILE A 88 9.03 10.41 -12.38
N CYS A 89 10.01 10.46 -11.49
CA CYS A 89 10.32 9.38 -10.54
C CYS A 89 10.64 9.91 -9.13
N GLY A 90 10.72 11.23 -8.95
CA GLY A 90 10.82 11.85 -7.64
C GLY A 90 9.43 12.29 -7.16
N PRO A 91 9.14 12.18 -5.86
CA PRO A 91 7.95 12.77 -5.30
C PRO A 91 8.23 14.28 -5.18
N GLU A 92 8.28 14.98 -6.31
CA GLU A 92 8.47 16.42 -6.38
C GLU A 92 7.50 17.04 -7.37
N PRO A 93 6.50 17.80 -6.90
CA PRO A 93 6.03 17.97 -5.50
C PRO A 93 5.15 16.79 -5.00
N PRO A 94 4.87 16.61 -3.69
CA PRO A 94 5.57 17.20 -2.54
C PRO A 94 6.83 16.41 -2.17
N ARG A 95 7.91 17.12 -1.82
CA ARG A 95 9.20 16.54 -1.44
C ARG A 95 9.08 15.48 -0.35
N ALA A 96 9.49 14.25 -0.66
CA ALA A 96 9.49 13.15 0.30
C ALA A 96 10.77 12.30 0.25
N PRO A 97 11.20 11.74 1.39
CA PRO A 97 12.37 10.85 1.46
C PRO A 97 12.11 9.45 0.83
N ALA A 98 10.91 9.21 0.29
CA ALA A 98 10.50 7.94 -0.30
C ALA A 98 9.49 8.19 -1.43
N ASN A 99 9.57 7.38 -2.49
CA ASN A 99 8.59 7.32 -3.59
C ASN A 99 7.95 5.93 -3.68
N LYS A 100 8.28 4.99 -2.79
CA LYS A 100 7.58 3.71 -2.65
C LYS A 100 7.21 3.46 -1.20
N ILE A 101 6.02 2.93 -1.00
CA ILE A 101 5.56 2.42 0.28
C ILE A 101 4.92 1.05 0.09
N CYS A 102 5.20 0.13 1.01
CA CYS A 102 4.42 -1.08 1.21
C CYS A 102 3.85 -1.07 2.63
N PHE A 103 2.63 -1.56 2.79
CA PHE A 103 2.07 -1.87 4.11
C PHE A 103 1.14 -3.09 4.04
N THR A 104 1.06 -3.81 5.15
CA THR A 104 0.22 -5.01 5.30
C THR A 104 -0.63 -4.92 6.55
N GLY A 105 -1.65 -5.76 6.63
CA GLY A 105 -2.48 -5.83 7.83
C GLY A 105 -3.65 -6.80 7.68
N VAL A 106 -4.62 -6.62 8.58
CA VAL A 106 -5.87 -7.35 8.57
C VAL A 106 -7.03 -6.36 8.63
N GLY A 107 -8.10 -6.65 7.89
CA GLY A 107 -9.32 -5.87 7.96
C GLY A 107 -10.56 -6.70 7.64
N PRO A 108 -11.75 -6.23 8.05
CA PRO A 108 -13.01 -6.74 7.53
C PRO A 108 -13.08 -6.59 6.02
N PHE A 109 -13.50 -7.65 5.35
CA PHE A 109 -13.83 -7.69 3.94
C PHE A 109 -15.30 -8.10 3.76
N THR A 110 -16.07 -7.26 3.09
CA THR A 110 -17.47 -7.51 2.75
C THR A 110 -17.53 -7.93 1.27
N PRO A 111 -17.75 -9.22 0.93
CA PRO A 111 -17.61 -9.69 -0.46
C PRO A 111 -18.68 -9.16 -1.41
N THR A 112 -19.89 -8.91 -0.90
CA THR A 112 -21.03 -8.36 -1.64
C THR A 112 -21.94 -7.60 -0.68
N ASN A 113 -22.73 -6.64 -1.18
CA ASN A 113 -23.73 -5.92 -0.38
C ASN A 113 -24.64 -6.91 0.40
N GLY A 114 -24.67 -6.76 1.72
CA GLY A 114 -25.54 -7.53 2.63
C GLY A 114 -24.98 -8.87 3.15
N LYS A 115 -23.75 -9.26 2.81
CA LYS A 115 -23.06 -10.41 3.46
C LYS A 115 -22.40 -10.01 4.78
N LYS A 116 -22.14 -11.01 5.64
CA LYS A 116 -21.30 -10.84 6.83
C LYS A 116 -19.87 -10.50 6.43
N ASP A 117 -19.22 -9.66 7.23
CA ASP A 117 -17.80 -9.38 7.08
C ASP A 117 -16.98 -10.64 7.34
N LEU A 118 -16.03 -10.89 6.45
CA LEU A 118 -14.98 -11.89 6.60
C LEU A 118 -13.72 -11.20 7.09
N ASN A 119 -12.83 -11.92 7.76
CA ASN A 119 -11.49 -11.40 8.01
C ASN A 119 -10.64 -11.59 6.76
N ALA A 120 -9.86 -10.58 6.39
CA ALA A 120 -8.93 -10.67 5.28
C ALA A 120 -7.57 -10.10 5.68
N ALA A 121 -6.50 -10.80 5.30
CA ALA A 121 -5.16 -10.23 5.29
C ALA A 121 -4.97 -9.46 3.98
N PHE A 122 -4.21 -8.38 4.02
CA PHE A 122 -3.92 -7.59 2.83
C PHE A 122 -2.47 -7.14 2.76
N ARG A 123 -2.04 -6.84 1.55
CA ARG A 123 -0.83 -6.10 1.24
C ARG A 123 -1.14 -5.03 0.22
N VAL A 124 -0.63 -3.83 0.45
CA VAL A 124 -0.66 -2.72 -0.49
C VAL A 124 0.77 -2.32 -0.83
N ASP A 125 1.04 -2.12 -2.12
CA ASP A 125 2.26 -1.52 -2.64
C ASP A 125 1.89 -0.30 -3.47
N VAL A 126 2.61 0.81 -3.25
CA VAL A 126 2.37 2.10 -3.92
C VAL A 126 3.69 2.68 -4.40
N GLU A 127 3.67 3.24 -5.61
CA GLU A 127 4.73 4.11 -6.15
C GLU A 127 4.13 5.49 -6.40
N ASP A 128 4.75 6.51 -5.79
CA ASP A 128 4.44 7.93 -5.92
C ASP A 128 5.38 8.52 -6.99
N HIS A 129 4.81 8.93 -8.11
CA HIS A 129 5.55 9.50 -9.24
C HIS A 129 5.51 11.04 -9.25
N GLY A 130 5.03 11.66 -8.17
CA GLY A 130 4.99 13.11 -8.00
C GLY A 130 3.76 13.79 -8.61
N GLU A 131 3.68 15.10 -8.42
CA GLU A 131 2.48 15.88 -8.72
C GLU A 131 2.55 16.72 -10.01
N PRO A 132 1.39 16.96 -10.67
CA PRO A 132 0.05 16.49 -10.28
C PRO A 132 -0.15 14.99 -10.57
N GLY A 133 -0.86 14.26 -9.72
CA GLY A 133 -1.14 12.84 -9.93
C GLY A 133 -2.00 12.52 -11.17
N GLY A 134 -1.94 11.26 -11.61
CA GLY A 134 -2.77 10.72 -12.70
C GLY A 134 -2.51 11.33 -14.09
N ASP A 135 -3.51 11.25 -14.98
CA ASP A 135 -3.46 11.70 -16.38
C ASP A 135 -3.27 13.22 -16.54
N SER A 136 -3.45 13.97 -15.45
CA SER A 136 -3.20 15.41 -15.42
C SER A 136 -1.71 15.75 -15.21
N GLY A 137 -0.89 14.75 -14.91
CA GLY A 137 0.53 14.83 -14.59
C GLY A 137 1.51 14.39 -15.65
N PRO A 138 2.82 14.58 -15.38
CA PRO A 138 3.87 13.93 -16.14
C PRO A 138 3.78 12.41 -15.98
N ALA A 139 3.95 11.67 -17.08
CA ALA A 139 4.02 10.22 -17.03
C ALA A 139 5.33 9.75 -16.34
N PRO A 140 5.31 8.60 -15.64
CA PRO A 140 4.16 7.74 -15.41
C PRO A 140 3.24 8.24 -14.27
N PRO A 141 1.93 7.92 -14.28
CA PRO A 141 1.05 8.16 -13.13
C PRO A 141 1.45 7.29 -11.94
N ASP A 142 0.98 7.63 -10.73
CA ASP A 142 1.19 6.80 -9.54
C ASP A 142 0.72 5.36 -9.76
N ARG A 143 1.43 4.41 -9.15
CA ARG A 143 1.10 2.98 -9.24
C ARG A 143 0.53 2.51 -7.91
N TYR A 144 -0.55 1.73 -7.98
CA TYR A 144 -1.16 1.08 -6.83
C TYR A 144 -1.33 -0.40 -7.09
N ARG A 145 -1.10 -1.23 -6.07
CA ARG A 145 -1.48 -2.65 -6.09
C ARG A 145 -1.95 -3.08 -4.73
N MET A 146 -3.12 -3.71 -4.68
CA MET A 146 -3.69 -4.32 -3.50
C MET A 146 -3.91 -5.81 -3.72
N ARG A 147 -3.41 -6.60 -2.78
CA ARG A 147 -3.59 -8.04 -2.71
C ARG A 147 -4.33 -8.41 -1.43
N ILE A 148 -5.35 -9.25 -1.55
CA ILE A 148 -6.23 -9.65 -0.44
C ILE A 148 -6.31 -11.17 -0.37
N TRP A 149 -6.15 -11.71 0.83
CA TRP A 149 -6.37 -13.11 1.16
C TRP A 149 -7.52 -13.20 2.17
N ILE A 150 -8.58 -13.91 1.81
CA ILE A 150 -9.73 -14.16 2.66
C ILE A 150 -9.34 -15.24 3.67
N LEU A 151 -9.37 -14.89 4.95
CA LEU A 151 -8.91 -15.78 6.01
C LEU A 151 -10.03 -16.70 6.46
N SER A 152 -9.69 -17.98 6.64
CA SER A 152 -10.53 -18.92 7.36
C SER A 152 -10.16 -18.93 8.85
N GLY A 153 -11.16 -18.88 9.73
CA GLY A 153 -10.94 -18.98 11.17
C GLY A 153 -10.38 -17.71 11.80
N ASP A 154 -9.56 -17.89 12.83
CA ASP A 154 -8.96 -16.81 13.62
C ASP A 154 -7.79 -16.14 12.87
N PRO A 155 -7.82 -14.82 12.61
CA PRO A 155 -6.70 -14.10 11.97
C PRO A 155 -5.35 -14.25 12.69
N ASP A 156 -5.38 -14.51 14.00
CA ASP A 156 -4.20 -14.72 14.84
C ASP A 156 -3.89 -16.22 15.07
N GLY A 157 -4.58 -17.11 14.38
CA GLY A 157 -4.23 -18.53 14.30
C GLY A 157 -2.89 -18.76 13.59
N ALA A 158 -2.20 -19.85 13.93
CA ALA A 158 -0.83 -20.12 13.47
C ALA A 158 -0.66 -20.05 11.93
N ASP A 159 -1.59 -20.65 11.17
CA ASP A 159 -1.54 -20.64 9.70
C ASP A 159 -1.75 -19.24 9.12
N ASN A 160 -2.68 -18.46 9.70
CA ASN A 160 -2.95 -17.09 9.26
C ASN A 160 -1.81 -16.14 9.64
N LEU A 161 -1.17 -16.33 10.79
CA LEU A 161 0.06 -15.61 11.16
C LEU A 161 1.21 -15.92 10.21
N ALA A 162 1.39 -17.19 9.82
CA ALA A 162 2.40 -17.58 8.85
C ALA A 162 2.16 -16.94 7.48
N LEU A 163 0.90 -16.91 7.01
CA LEU A 163 0.52 -16.19 5.80
C LEU A 163 0.83 -14.70 5.91
N ARG A 164 0.36 -14.03 6.98
CA ARG A 164 0.57 -12.60 7.22
C ARG A 164 2.06 -12.25 7.28
N GLN A 165 2.88 -13.10 7.90
CA GLN A 165 4.33 -12.93 7.90
C GLN A 165 4.93 -13.07 6.49
N SER A 166 4.46 -14.04 5.70
CA SER A 166 4.96 -14.29 4.34
C SER A 166 4.63 -13.17 3.34
N ILE A 167 3.53 -12.43 3.57
CA ILE A 167 3.14 -11.28 2.75
C ILE A 167 3.68 -9.95 3.28
N SER A 168 4.26 -9.92 4.48
CA SER A 168 4.82 -8.71 5.09
C SER A 168 5.79 -7.99 4.15
N CYS A 169 5.93 -6.68 4.30
CA CYS A 169 6.78 -5.91 3.42
C CYS A 169 8.27 -6.31 3.52
N GLY A 170 8.69 -6.79 4.68
CA GLY A 170 10.09 -7.09 4.97
C GLY A 170 10.99 -5.85 4.80
N ALA A 171 12.30 -6.08 4.66
CA ALA A 171 13.26 -5.01 4.40
C ALA A 171 13.40 -4.64 2.90
N SER A 172 12.63 -5.28 2.03
CA SER A 172 12.72 -5.10 0.59
C SER A 172 11.53 -4.28 0.07
N LEU A 173 11.79 -3.41 -0.88
CA LEU A 173 10.76 -2.74 -1.69
C LEU A 173 10.17 -3.66 -2.79
N SER A 174 10.57 -4.94 -2.83
CA SER A 174 10.08 -5.88 -3.82
C SER A 174 8.62 -6.26 -3.60
N GLU A 175 7.85 -6.26 -4.68
CA GLU A 175 6.47 -6.79 -4.69
C GLU A 175 6.41 -8.30 -4.84
N GLN A 176 7.54 -8.95 -5.12
CA GLN A 176 7.59 -10.39 -5.32
C GLN A 176 7.44 -11.11 -3.99
N LEU A 177 6.40 -11.94 -3.91
CA LEU A 177 6.05 -12.73 -2.73
C LEU A 177 6.29 -14.21 -2.98
N ALA A 178 6.74 -14.92 -1.95
CA ALA A 178 6.75 -16.38 -1.91
C ALA A 178 5.47 -16.98 -1.29
N ALA A 179 4.47 -16.13 -1.02
CA ALA A 179 3.20 -16.51 -0.42
C ALA A 179 2.27 -17.23 -1.42
N ALA A 180 1.20 -17.84 -0.90
CA ALA A 180 0.11 -18.33 -1.73
C ALA A 180 -0.49 -17.19 -2.57
N ALA A 181 -1.06 -17.53 -3.73
CA ALA A 181 -1.75 -16.54 -4.57
C ALA A 181 -2.90 -15.88 -3.77
N PRO A 182 -3.09 -14.55 -3.91
CA PRO A 182 -4.21 -13.86 -3.28
C PRO A 182 -5.55 -14.23 -3.93
N ASP A 183 -6.62 -14.10 -3.15
CA ASP A 183 -7.99 -14.20 -3.67
C ASP A 183 -8.36 -13.01 -4.54
N ILE A 184 -7.76 -11.83 -4.27
CA ILE A 184 -7.90 -10.61 -5.05
C ILE A 184 -6.52 -9.99 -5.30
N ASP A 185 -6.21 -9.64 -6.54
CA ASP A 185 -4.99 -8.95 -6.97
C ASP A 185 -5.36 -7.83 -7.93
N ASP A 186 -5.67 -6.67 -7.36
CA ASP A 186 -6.05 -5.49 -8.12
C ASP A 186 -4.86 -4.52 -8.15
N GLY A 187 -4.59 -3.88 -9.29
CA GLY A 187 -3.52 -2.88 -9.32
C GLY A 187 -3.32 -2.19 -10.65
N GLY A 188 -2.14 -1.62 -10.82
CA GLY A 188 -1.73 -0.91 -12.02
C GLY A 188 -1.61 0.60 -11.80
N ASP A 189 -1.59 1.30 -12.91
CA ASP A 189 -1.50 2.75 -12.96
C ASP A 189 -2.80 3.37 -12.45
N THR A 190 -2.68 4.51 -11.76
CA THR A 190 -3.81 5.25 -11.19
C THR A 190 -4.05 6.56 -11.96
N PRO A 191 -4.69 6.50 -13.14
CA PRO A 191 -4.86 7.67 -14.02
C PRO A 191 -5.71 8.79 -13.39
N HIS A 192 -6.48 8.47 -12.35
CA HIS A 192 -7.32 9.41 -11.62
C HIS A 192 -7.05 9.35 -10.11
N GLY A 193 -5.79 9.11 -9.74
CA GLY A 193 -5.33 9.04 -8.36
C GLY A 193 -4.31 10.13 -8.02
N ASN A 194 -4.16 10.33 -6.73
CA ASN A 194 -3.07 11.08 -6.14
C ASN A 194 -2.67 10.34 -4.87
N LEU A 195 -1.48 9.74 -4.87
CA LEU A 195 -0.91 8.98 -3.76
C LEU A 195 0.37 9.65 -3.29
N GLN A 196 0.28 10.41 -2.20
CA GLN A 196 1.42 11.16 -1.68
C GLN A 196 2.07 10.43 -0.52
N ILE A 197 3.37 10.16 -0.66
CA ILE A 197 4.19 9.78 0.47
C ILE A 197 4.70 11.06 1.13
N HIS A 198 4.44 11.21 2.42
CA HIS A 198 4.86 12.39 3.18
C HIS A 198 6.11 12.06 3.99
N PRO A 199 6.94 13.07 4.33
CA PRO A 199 7.91 12.96 5.40
C PRO A 199 7.25 12.49 6.71
N GLU A 200 8.03 11.86 7.59
CA GLU A 200 7.55 11.49 8.93
C GLU A 200 7.06 12.73 9.70
N ILE A 201 5.81 12.68 10.16
CA ILE A 201 5.17 13.80 10.83
C ILE A 201 5.25 13.53 12.33
N ASN A 202 6.15 14.25 12.99
CA ASN A 202 6.46 14.14 14.41
C ASN A 202 7.17 12.84 14.77
N HIS A 203 8.37 12.94 15.35
CA HIS A 203 9.15 11.84 15.94
C HIS A 203 8.44 11.22 17.17
N GLN A 204 7.17 10.84 17.05
CA GLN A 204 6.47 10.08 18.07
C GLN A 204 7.21 8.77 18.25
N THR A 205 7.36 8.30 19.48
CA THR A 205 7.86 6.96 19.72
C THR A 205 6.75 5.97 19.42
N CYS A 206 7.07 4.82 18.84
CA CYS A 206 6.13 3.70 18.86
C CYS A 206 5.82 3.35 20.34
N PRO A 207 4.53 3.25 20.73
CA PRO A 207 4.14 2.97 22.11
C PRO A 207 4.46 1.53 22.54
#